data_AF-A0A2T2VG91-F1
#
_entry.id   AF-A0A2T2VG91-F1
#
_cell.length_a   1.000
_cell.length_b   1.000
_cell.length_c   1.000
_cell.angle_alpha   90.00
_cell.angle_beta   90.00
_cell.angle_gamma   90.00
#
_symmetry.space_group_name_H-M   'P 1'
#
loop_
_entity.id
_entity.type
_entity.pdbx_description
1 polymer ?
#
loop_
_entity_poly.entity_id
_entity_poly.type
_entity_poly.pdbx_seq_one_letter_code
_entity_poly.pdbx_strand_id
1 'polypeptide(L)'
;MNWEDKKAIEEAVKKQQQLQKKTESLQKEYKKNLEQQSQYKKSSESIKQKQKQLEELFDKVMDEETKKMFEKMQSLMEEMEKMDKEKSLDELEKMEMTSEELEKEMDRMKSLFEQLEFEQKMNETVKELEKLAEKEEQLSEETKKQSGEKSEKLSKKQQKMNDEFEDIKKDIEDLKKKGDNIGMNPENFSKTDQQKQDVSEKMQEALENLKKQQNQKAGDKQKKASDKMKEMSDQMSSMMKGMQMKQMQEDMEALRQLLENLVHLSKDQEDLMEEVKNVSKNTPRYKELVQEQYKRKDDAEMVEDSLYALSKRVFQIKSFVNKEIEDINYNMEKGIRKLEKREVGKATSHQQYVMTSFNNLALMLSDVMESMQQKMASQMKGSQMCQKSGGKGKKGLPKLSKMQQQLNKKMQQMKQEMKDGQKPGKKGGKKGGKKGNQKGGKQSGGKGGMSEKLAKMARKQAAIRKAIQEMSKEENKTGKNSLGDLDKLADEMEQTEEDIVNKQLSEQMLERQEKIKTRLLEAEKAMRQRKTKNEREAKTAEEQERKMPPSIEEYIKKREAEVELYKTLPPTLKPYYKFLVEKYFKSIRF
;
A
#
# COMPACT_ATOMS: atom_id res chain seq x y z
N MET A 1 -24.02 41.71 -28.36
CA MET A 1 -23.66 41.33 -26.98
C MET A 1 -24.13 42.39 -26.01
N ASN A 2 -24.76 42.00 -24.91
CA ASN A 2 -25.16 42.91 -23.83
C ASN A 2 -23.94 43.18 -22.90
N TRP A 3 -24.12 44.03 -21.89
CA TRP A 3 -23.06 44.34 -20.92
C TRP A 3 -22.63 43.12 -20.10
N GLU A 4 -23.57 42.21 -19.80
CA GLU A 4 -23.30 40.97 -19.05
C GLU A 4 -22.38 40.03 -19.85
N ASP A 5 -22.65 39.86 -21.15
CA ASP A 5 -21.83 39.09 -22.08
C ASP A 5 -20.38 39.62 -22.11
N LYS A 6 -20.21 40.96 -22.16
CA LYS A 6 -18.87 41.59 -22.13
C LYS A 6 -18.15 41.40 -20.80
N LYS A 7 -18.89 41.44 -19.69
CA LYS A 7 -18.32 41.25 -18.36
C LYS A 7 -17.88 39.80 -18.13
N ALA A 8 -18.64 38.82 -18.63
CA ALA A 8 -18.27 37.41 -18.59
C ALA A 8 -16.96 37.15 -19.35
N ILE A 9 -16.82 37.75 -20.55
CA ILE A 9 -15.57 37.70 -21.32
C ILE A 9 -14.41 38.29 -20.49
N GLU A 10 -14.60 39.48 -19.90
CA GLU A 10 -13.57 40.15 -19.10
C GLU A 10 -13.14 39.32 -17.87
N GLU A 11 -14.09 38.67 -17.19
CA GLU A 11 -13.82 37.79 -16.06
C GLU A 11 -13.04 36.54 -16.49
N ALA A 12 -13.41 35.93 -17.62
CA ALA A 12 -12.66 34.81 -18.21
C ALA A 12 -11.21 35.21 -18.55
N VAL A 13 -11.00 36.42 -19.12
CA VAL A 13 -9.65 36.95 -19.41
C VAL A 13 -8.83 37.09 -18.12
N LYS A 14 -9.43 37.66 -17.08
CA LYS A 14 -8.78 37.87 -15.79
C LYS A 14 -8.38 36.55 -15.14
N LYS A 15 -9.29 35.56 -15.12
CA LYS A 15 -8.97 34.20 -14.65
C LYS A 15 -7.79 33.62 -15.43
N GLN A 16 -7.79 33.75 -16.75
CA GLN A 16 -6.73 33.22 -17.60
C GLN A 16 -5.35 33.84 -17.30
N GLN A 17 -5.30 35.16 -17.13
CA GLN A 17 -4.05 35.86 -16.78
C GLN A 17 -3.54 35.46 -15.39
N GLN A 18 -4.45 35.21 -14.44
CA GLN A 18 -4.07 34.72 -13.11
C GLN A 18 -3.52 33.30 -13.19
N LEU A 19 -4.15 32.42 -13.97
CA LEU A 19 -3.66 31.06 -14.22
C LEU A 19 -2.24 31.10 -14.80
N GLN A 20 -2.01 31.88 -15.86
CA GLN A 20 -0.68 32.05 -16.45
C GLN A 20 0.39 32.47 -15.43
N LYS A 21 0.08 33.46 -14.58
CA LYS A 21 1.01 33.91 -13.52
C LYS A 21 1.27 32.80 -12.49
N LYS A 22 0.24 32.06 -12.08
CA LYS A 22 0.39 30.90 -11.17
C LYS A 22 1.32 29.88 -11.82
N THR A 23 1.12 29.53 -13.09
CA THR A 23 1.96 28.54 -13.77
C THR A 23 3.43 28.97 -13.87
N GLU A 24 3.68 30.24 -14.23
CA GLU A 24 5.04 30.80 -14.26
C GLU A 24 5.72 30.78 -12.88
N SER A 25 4.98 31.08 -11.80
CA SER A 25 5.52 31.00 -10.44
C SER A 25 5.86 29.57 -10.03
N LEU A 26 4.97 28.61 -10.28
CA LEU A 26 5.18 27.18 -10.04
C LEU A 26 6.41 26.67 -10.80
N GLN A 27 6.56 27.09 -12.06
CA GLN A 27 7.72 26.71 -12.87
C GLN A 27 9.04 27.25 -12.29
N LYS A 28 9.06 28.51 -11.83
CA LYS A 28 10.24 29.11 -11.21
C LYS A 28 10.62 28.41 -9.92
N GLU A 29 9.64 28.11 -9.07
CA GLU A 29 9.86 27.35 -7.83
C GLU A 29 10.40 25.95 -8.11
N TYR A 30 9.80 25.24 -9.07
CA TYR A 30 10.25 23.91 -9.47
C TYR A 30 11.69 23.91 -10.00
N LYS A 31 12.03 24.82 -10.92
CA LYS A 31 13.40 24.95 -11.46
C LYS A 31 14.41 25.29 -10.38
N LYS A 32 14.08 26.23 -9.49
CA LYS A 32 14.94 26.60 -8.37
C LYS A 32 15.20 25.40 -7.45
N ASN A 33 14.19 24.59 -7.19
CA ASN A 33 14.33 23.38 -6.39
C ASN A 33 15.22 22.33 -7.11
N LEU A 34 15.00 22.07 -8.40
CA LEU A 34 15.85 21.22 -9.23
C LEU A 34 17.34 21.64 -9.21
N GLU A 35 17.61 22.95 -9.33
CA GLU A 35 18.97 23.49 -9.27
C GLU A 35 19.60 23.27 -7.89
N GLN A 36 18.88 23.52 -6.81
CA GLN A 36 19.33 23.23 -5.44
C GLN A 36 19.63 21.74 -5.25
N GLN A 37 18.85 20.86 -5.89
CA GLN A 37 18.99 19.40 -5.81
C GLN A 37 20.14 18.82 -6.62
N SER A 38 20.51 19.43 -7.75
CA SER A 38 21.61 18.95 -8.60
C SER A 38 22.98 18.93 -7.87
N GLN A 39 23.07 19.63 -6.74
CA GLN A 39 24.22 19.62 -5.82
C GLN A 39 24.26 18.36 -4.94
N TYR A 40 23.14 17.66 -4.74
CA TYR A 40 23.00 16.47 -3.89
C TYR A 40 22.87 15.18 -4.73
N LYS A 41 24.01 14.64 -5.19
CA LYS A 41 24.10 13.50 -6.13
C LYS A 41 23.51 12.14 -5.66
N LYS A 42 22.84 12.03 -4.50
CA LYS A 42 22.41 10.75 -3.92
C LYS A 42 20.92 10.70 -3.54
N SER A 43 20.01 11.01 -4.46
CA SER A 43 18.58 10.70 -4.30
C SER A 43 18.28 9.22 -4.53
N SER A 44 17.27 8.69 -3.83
CA SER A 44 16.81 7.30 -4.01
C SER A 44 16.21 7.12 -5.42
N GLU A 45 16.29 5.90 -5.96
CA GLU A 45 15.75 5.55 -7.30
C GLU A 45 14.27 5.96 -7.45
N SER A 46 13.48 5.81 -6.37
CA SER A 46 12.06 6.18 -6.33
C SER A 46 11.83 7.69 -6.44
N ILE A 47 12.66 8.51 -5.77
CA ILE A 47 12.55 9.97 -5.86
C ILE A 47 12.90 10.43 -7.27
N LYS A 48 13.93 9.85 -7.89
CA LYS A 48 14.32 10.16 -9.27
C LYS A 48 13.22 9.86 -10.28
N GLN A 49 12.50 8.74 -10.09
CA GLN A 49 11.36 8.40 -10.94
C GLN A 49 10.21 9.41 -10.78
N LYS A 50 9.87 9.79 -9.54
CA LYS A 50 8.83 10.81 -9.28
C LYS A 50 9.22 12.18 -9.82
N GLN A 51 10.49 12.59 -9.67
CA GLN A 51 11.03 13.81 -10.27
C GLN A 51 10.86 13.82 -11.79
N LYS A 52 11.26 12.74 -12.48
CA LYS A 52 11.08 12.62 -13.93
C LYS A 52 9.62 12.72 -14.36
N GLN A 53 8.73 12.07 -13.62
CA GLN A 53 7.29 12.13 -13.89
C GLN A 53 6.74 13.54 -13.69
N LEU A 54 7.21 14.26 -12.67
CA LEU A 54 6.82 15.64 -12.41
C LEU A 54 7.39 16.59 -13.48
N GLU A 55 8.63 16.37 -13.93
CA GLU A 55 9.24 17.08 -15.06
C GLU A 55 8.44 16.87 -16.35
N GLU A 56 8.07 15.63 -16.67
CA GLU A 56 7.21 15.32 -17.82
C GLU A 56 5.81 15.97 -17.70
N LEU A 57 5.27 16.11 -16.49
CA LEU A 57 4.00 16.82 -16.26
C LEU A 57 4.16 18.32 -16.48
N PHE A 58 5.22 18.93 -15.92
CA PHE A 58 5.54 20.34 -16.13
C PHE A 58 5.74 20.64 -17.61
N ASP A 59 6.49 19.81 -18.34
CA ASP A 59 6.75 20.00 -19.76
C ASP A 59 5.47 19.89 -20.60
N LYS A 60 4.51 19.04 -20.22
CA LYS A 60 3.21 18.90 -20.92
C LYS A 60 2.23 20.03 -20.61
N VAL A 61 2.19 20.49 -19.36
CA VAL A 61 1.30 21.60 -18.93
C VAL A 61 1.86 22.96 -19.40
N MET A 62 3.14 23.03 -19.76
CA MET A 62 3.83 24.26 -20.18
C MET A 62 4.35 24.21 -21.62
N ASP A 63 3.85 23.27 -22.43
CA ASP A 63 4.31 23.10 -23.80
C ASP A 63 3.84 24.27 -24.71
N GLU A 64 4.32 24.27 -25.95
CA GLU A 64 3.89 25.25 -26.96
C GLU A 64 2.37 25.27 -27.20
N GLU A 65 1.65 24.17 -26.99
CA GLU A 65 0.19 24.09 -27.10
C GLU A 65 -0.49 24.92 -26.01
N THR A 66 0.00 24.92 -24.77
CA THR A 66 -0.55 25.82 -23.73
C THR A 66 -0.35 27.29 -24.08
N LYS A 67 0.84 27.67 -24.58
CA LYS A 67 1.09 29.04 -25.05
C LYS A 67 0.24 29.41 -26.25
N LYS A 68 0.14 28.51 -27.23
CA LYS A 68 -0.75 28.67 -28.39
C LYS A 68 -2.20 28.70 -27.97
N MET A 69 -2.60 27.99 -26.93
CA MET A 69 -3.94 28.08 -26.35
C MET A 69 -4.14 29.48 -25.80
N PHE A 70 -3.24 30.01 -24.97
CA PHE A 70 -3.33 31.41 -24.47
C PHE A 70 -3.43 32.45 -25.60
N GLU A 71 -2.62 32.32 -26.65
CA GLU A 71 -2.64 33.21 -27.83
C GLU A 71 -3.92 33.04 -28.66
N LYS A 72 -4.37 31.80 -28.85
CA LYS A 72 -5.61 31.47 -29.55
C LYS A 72 -6.84 31.96 -28.77
N MET A 73 -6.75 31.96 -27.45
CA MET A 73 -7.76 32.50 -26.55
C MET A 73 -7.82 34.03 -26.68
N GLN A 74 -6.68 34.71 -26.69
CA GLN A 74 -6.61 36.16 -26.89
C GLN A 74 -7.17 36.59 -28.25
N SER A 75 -6.82 35.86 -29.32
CA SER A 75 -7.37 36.10 -30.65
C SER A 75 -8.87 35.76 -30.74
N LEU A 76 -9.32 34.67 -30.11
CA LEU A 76 -10.75 34.35 -29.98
C LEU A 76 -11.51 35.49 -29.29
N MET A 77 -10.97 36.09 -28.22
CA MET A 77 -11.61 37.23 -27.55
C MET A 77 -11.78 38.45 -28.46
N GLU A 78 -10.77 38.76 -29.29
CA GLU A 78 -10.84 39.85 -30.27
C GLU A 78 -11.84 39.54 -31.41
N GLU A 79 -11.97 38.28 -31.79
CA GLU A 79 -12.92 37.81 -32.79
C GLU A 79 -14.35 37.64 -32.26
N MET A 80 -14.50 37.37 -30.96
CA MET A 80 -15.79 37.21 -30.29
C MET A 80 -16.66 38.46 -30.40
N GLU A 81 -16.05 39.66 -30.38
CA GLU A 81 -16.75 40.93 -30.65
C GLU A 81 -17.39 40.99 -32.04
N LYS A 82 -16.92 40.17 -32.98
CA LYS A 82 -17.35 40.11 -34.39
C LYS A 82 -18.16 38.84 -34.71
N MET A 83 -18.24 37.88 -33.80
CA MET A 83 -18.98 36.62 -33.96
C MET A 83 -20.46 36.74 -33.57
N ASP A 84 -21.26 35.82 -34.12
CA ASP A 84 -22.67 35.69 -33.78
C ASP A 84 -22.85 35.20 -32.34
N LYS A 85 -23.88 35.71 -31.64
CA LYS A 85 -24.03 35.55 -30.17
C LYS A 85 -23.98 34.08 -29.72
N GLU A 86 -24.60 33.16 -30.46
CA GLU A 86 -24.66 31.75 -30.09
C GLU A 86 -23.30 31.04 -30.21
N LYS A 87 -22.52 31.36 -31.25
CA LYS A 87 -21.16 30.82 -31.42
C LYS A 87 -20.18 31.38 -30.39
N SER A 88 -20.33 32.67 -30.10
CA SER A 88 -19.57 33.35 -29.06
C SER A 88 -19.79 32.71 -27.69
N LEU A 89 -21.03 32.36 -27.34
CA LEU A 89 -21.34 31.69 -26.07
C LEU A 89 -20.81 30.25 -26.01
N ASP A 90 -20.94 29.48 -27.11
CA ASP A 90 -20.38 28.12 -27.18
C ASP A 90 -18.84 28.12 -27.01
N GLU A 91 -18.11 29.11 -27.56
CA GLU A 91 -16.65 29.17 -27.37
C GLU A 91 -16.24 29.68 -25.99
N LEU A 92 -17.03 30.56 -25.36
CA LEU A 92 -16.82 30.93 -23.96
C LEU A 92 -16.96 29.73 -23.03
N GLU A 93 -18.00 28.92 -23.21
CA GLU A 93 -18.26 27.72 -22.42
C GLU A 93 -17.07 26.74 -22.52
N LYS A 94 -16.53 26.53 -23.72
CA LYS A 94 -15.31 25.72 -23.91
C LYS A 94 -14.10 26.34 -23.23
N MET A 95 -13.94 27.66 -23.30
CA MET A 95 -12.82 28.36 -22.67
C MET A 95 -12.87 28.25 -21.14
N GLU A 96 -14.05 28.37 -20.54
CA GLU A 96 -14.23 28.18 -19.10
C GLU A 96 -13.89 26.75 -18.67
N MET A 97 -14.43 25.74 -19.36
CA MET A 97 -14.13 24.32 -19.10
C MET A 97 -12.62 24.03 -19.17
N THR A 98 -11.97 24.54 -20.22
CA THR A 98 -10.52 24.36 -20.42
C THR A 98 -9.70 25.06 -19.32
N SER A 99 -10.16 26.23 -18.87
CA SER A 99 -9.49 27.00 -17.82
C SER A 99 -9.59 26.30 -16.46
N GLU A 100 -10.76 25.77 -16.14
CA GLU A 100 -10.97 24.99 -14.91
C GLU A 100 -10.14 23.70 -14.91
N GLU A 101 -10.01 23.03 -16.04
CA GLU A 101 -9.17 21.83 -16.16
C GLU A 101 -7.68 22.15 -15.99
N LEU A 102 -7.21 23.25 -16.58
CA LEU A 102 -5.85 23.73 -16.38
C LEU A 102 -5.60 24.09 -14.91
N GLU A 103 -6.55 24.74 -14.25
CA GLU A 103 -6.45 25.01 -12.80
C GLU A 103 -6.37 23.72 -11.99
N LYS A 104 -7.21 22.73 -12.33
CA LYS A 104 -7.19 21.40 -11.71
C LYS A 104 -5.84 20.68 -11.89
N GLU A 105 -5.27 20.70 -13.09
CA GLU A 105 -3.95 20.11 -13.35
C GLU A 105 -2.82 20.86 -12.62
N MET A 106 -2.90 22.19 -12.50
CA MET A 106 -1.93 22.96 -11.72
C MET A 106 -2.00 22.67 -10.23
N ASP A 107 -3.20 22.62 -9.65
CA ASP A 107 -3.41 22.27 -8.25
C ASP A 107 -2.88 20.87 -7.94
N ARG A 108 -3.13 19.93 -8.86
CA ARG A 108 -2.58 18.59 -8.80
C ARG A 108 -1.06 18.61 -8.83
N MET A 109 -0.46 19.30 -9.80
CA MET A 109 0.99 19.40 -9.93
C MET A 109 1.62 20.00 -8.68
N LYS A 110 1.01 21.03 -8.11
CA LYS A 110 1.42 21.65 -6.84
C LYS A 110 1.38 20.65 -5.68
N SER A 111 0.29 19.91 -5.53
CA SER A 111 0.16 18.91 -4.46
C SER A 111 1.20 17.79 -4.59
N LEU A 112 1.44 17.30 -5.82
CA LEU A 112 2.46 16.30 -6.11
C LEU A 112 3.87 16.83 -5.82
N PHE A 113 4.13 18.10 -6.12
CA PHE A 113 5.39 18.77 -5.80
C PHE A 113 5.60 18.89 -4.29
N GLU A 114 4.60 19.36 -3.54
CA GLU A 114 4.68 19.46 -2.07
C GLU A 114 4.93 18.10 -1.41
N GLN A 115 4.27 17.03 -1.88
CA GLN A 115 4.53 15.65 -1.44
C GLN A 115 5.98 15.23 -1.74
N LEU A 116 6.49 15.54 -2.93
CA LEU A 116 7.85 15.21 -3.32
C LEU A 116 8.88 15.96 -2.46
N GLU A 117 8.67 17.25 -2.20
CA GLU A 117 9.52 18.04 -1.32
C GLU A 117 9.55 17.45 0.09
N PHE A 118 8.39 17.06 0.62
CA PHE A 118 8.31 16.43 1.94
C PHE A 118 9.09 15.12 1.98
N GLU A 119 8.87 14.21 1.00
CA GLU A 119 9.59 12.94 0.93
C GLU A 119 11.11 13.12 0.78
N GLN A 120 11.53 14.14 0.04
CA GLN A 120 12.95 14.48 -0.15
C GLN A 120 13.56 14.99 1.14
N LYS A 121 12.96 16.01 1.75
CA LYS A 121 13.44 16.59 3.00
C LYS A 121 13.51 15.54 4.11
N MET A 122 12.51 14.64 4.19
CA MET A 122 12.52 13.52 5.12
C MET A 122 13.74 12.60 4.90
N ASN A 123 14.05 12.26 3.65
CA ASN A 123 15.21 11.43 3.33
C ASN A 123 16.55 12.13 3.59
N GLU A 124 16.61 13.44 3.41
CA GLU A 124 17.79 14.25 3.72
C GLU A 124 18.03 14.27 5.23
N THR A 125 17.01 14.60 6.01
CA THR A 125 17.06 14.58 7.49
C THR A 125 17.47 13.20 8.03
N VAL A 126 16.93 12.11 7.47
CA VAL A 126 17.34 10.72 7.81
C VAL A 126 18.83 10.50 7.58
N LYS A 127 19.36 10.90 6.40
CA LYS A 127 20.78 10.74 6.08
C LYS A 127 21.68 11.64 6.91
N GLU A 128 21.23 12.84 7.27
CA GLU A 128 21.97 13.76 8.13
C GLU A 128 22.05 13.22 9.55
N LEU A 129 20.95 12.65 10.07
CA LEU A 129 20.95 11.91 11.34
C LEU A 129 21.93 10.74 11.32
N GLU A 130 21.93 9.92 10.26
CA GLU A 130 22.87 8.79 10.12
C GLU A 130 24.33 9.26 10.12
N LYS A 131 24.65 10.28 9.32
CA LYS A 131 26.00 10.85 9.25
C LYS A 131 26.44 11.46 10.58
N LEU A 132 25.55 12.17 11.26
CA LEU A 132 25.85 12.78 12.55
C LEU A 132 26.04 11.69 13.61
N ALA A 133 25.25 10.62 13.57
CA ALA A 133 25.42 9.47 14.45
C ALA A 133 26.79 8.80 14.23
N GLU A 134 27.21 8.59 12.98
CA GLU A 134 28.53 8.05 12.66
C GLU A 134 29.66 8.96 13.15
N LYS A 135 29.52 10.29 12.97
CA LYS A 135 30.47 11.29 13.48
C LYS A 135 30.57 11.24 15.01
N GLU A 136 29.45 11.17 15.72
CA GLU A 136 29.39 11.04 17.18
C GLU A 136 30.02 9.73 17.68
N GLU A 137 29.81 8.63 16.97
CA GLU A 137 30.44 7.33 17.30
C GLU A 137 31.97 7.38 17.12
N GLN A 138 32.45 7.98 16.02
CA GLN A 138 33.88 8.19 15.80
C GLN A 138 34.49 9.12 16.88
N LEU A 139 33.79 10.19 17.24
CA LEU A 139 34.22 11.13 18.28
C LEU A 139 34.25 10.44 19.66
N SER A 140 33.30 9.54 19.95
CA SER A 140 33.30 8.71 21.16
C SER A 140 34.57 7.87 21.27
N GLU A 141 34.96 7.20 20.19
CA GLU A 141 36.20 6.41 20.18
C GLU A 141 37.45 7.26 20.35
N GLU A 142 37.54 8.39 19.64
CA GLU A 142 38.67 9.33 19.77
C GLU A 142 38.79 9.86 21.21
N THR A 143 37.65 10.22 21.81
CA THR A 143 37.57 10.76 23.17
C THR A 143 38.00 9.73 24.20
N LYS A 144 37.60 8.45 24.04
CA LYS A 144 38.01 7.36 24.94
C LYS A 144 39.49 6.99 24.83
N LYS A 145 40.11 7.19 23.66
CA LYS A 145 41.51 6.84 23.38
C LYS A 145 42.52 7.92 23.79
N GLN A 146 42.10 9.16 24.06
CA GLN A 146 43.01 10.30 24.33
C GLN A 146 43.01 10.77 25.78
N SER A 147 44.20 11.13 26.29
CA SER A 147 44.42 11.72 27.61
C SER A 147 44.91 13.19 27.49
N GLY A 148 44.35 14.09 28.30
CA GLY A 148 44.90 15.43 28.59
C GLY A 148 44.73 16.51 27.52
N GLU A 149 45.76 16.74 26.70
CA GLU A 149 45.97 18.01 25.96
C GLU A 149 45.04 18.25 24.76
N LYS A 150 44.34 17.23 24.26
CA LYS A 150 43.44 17.35 23.09
C LYS A 150 41.98 17.71 23.45
N SER A 151 41.68 17.93 24.73
CA SER A 151 40.32 18.17 25.22
C SER A 151 39.64 19.40 24.60
N GLU A 152 40.38 20.48 24.34
CA GLU A 152 39.82 21.69 23.72
C GLU A 152 39.41 21.45 22.25
N LYS A 153 40.19 20.65 21.50
CA LYS A 153 39.85 20.26 20.12
C LYS A 153 38.63 19.34 20.07
N LEU A 154 38.54 18.38 21.00
CA LEU A 154 37.38 17.50 21.12
C LEU A 154 36.11 18.28 21.49
N SER A 155 36.23 19.24 22.41
CA SER A 155 35.12 20.14 22.78
C SER A 155 34.62 20.96 21.58
N LYS A 156 35.53 21.50 20.75
CA LYS A 156 35.16 22.22 19.52
C LYS A 156 34.50 21.30 18.49
N LYS A 157 34.96 20.05 18.34
CA LYS A 157 34.30 19.05 17.47
C LYS A 157 32.89 18.72 17.97
N GLN A 158 32.73 18.48 19.27
CA GLN A 158 31.43 18.23 19.90
C GLN A 158 30.48 19.40 19.70
N GLN A 159 30.94 20.63 19.91
CA GLN A 159 30.11 21.82 19.73
C GLN A 159 29.60 21.95 18.29
N LYS A 160 30.44 21.68 17.29
CA LYS A 160 30.00 21.63 15.88
C LYS A 160 28.94 20.56 15.63
N MET A 161 29.06 19.38 16.27
CA MET A 161 28.04 18.33 16.15
C MET A 161 26.73 18.77 16.80
N ASN A 162 26.78 19.46 17.94
CA ASN A 162 25.59 20.04 18.57
C ASN A 162 24.90 21.05 17.64
N ASP A 163 25.66 21.92 16.99
CA ASP A 163 25.13 22.90 16.03
C ASP A 163 24.49 22.19 14.81
N GLU A 164 25.16 21.17 14.25
CA GLU A 164 24.59 20.33 13.17
C GLU A 164 23.27 19.66 13.61
N PHE A 165 23.17 19.21 14.86
CA PHE A 165 21.93 18.62 15.38
C PHE A 165 20.80 19.64 15.57
N GLU A 166 21.11 20.88 15.96
CA GLU A 166 20.11 21.95 16.05
C GLU A 166 19.50 22.28 14.68
N ASP A 167 20.29 22.21 13.61
CA ASP A 167 19.77 22.37 12.25
C ASP A 167 18.85 21.20 11.85
N ILE A 168 19.24 19.95 12.16
CA ILE A 168 18.38 18.77 11.99
C ILE A 168 17.06 18.93 12.76
N LYS A 169 17.08 19.46 14.00
CA LYS A 169 15.84 19.71 14.75
C LYS A 169 14.92 20.68 14.02
N LYS A 170 15.45 21.77 13.48
CA LYS A 170 14.67 22.74 12.69
C LYS A 170 14.08 22.08 11.46
N ASP A 171 14.84 21.22 10.79
CA ASP A 171 14.34 20.49 9.62
C ASP A 171 13.20 19.52 9.97
N ILE A 172 13.25 18.88 11.14
CA ILE A 172 12.14 18.03 11.59
C ILE A 172 10.91 18.87 11.96
N GLU A 173 11.08 20.05 12.55
CA GLU A 173 9.95 20.97 12.79
C GLU A 173 9.35 21.50 11.49
N ASP A 174 10.18 21.80 10.48
CA ASP A 174 9.68 22.16 9.15
C ASP A 174 8.96 20.98 8.47
N LEU A 175 9.48 19.76 8.61
CA LEU A 175 8.82 18.55 8.13
C LEU A 175 7.43 18.37 8.75
N LYS A 176 7.27 18.61 10.05
CA LYS A 176 5.94 18.55 10.68
C LYS A 176 4.97 19.55 10.05
N LYS A 177 5.39 20.81 9.91
CA LYS A 177 4.56 21.86 9.29
C LYS A 177 4.19 21.53 7.84
N LYS A 178 5.15 21.04 7.07
CA LYS A 178 4.90 20.58 5.69
C LYS A 178 3.95 19.38 5.66
N GLY A 179 4.10 18.44 6.60
CA GLY A 179 3.21 17.29 6.78
C GLY A 179 1.76 17.70 7.04
N ASP A 180 1.53 18.67 7.91
CA ASP A 180 0.19 19.18 8.21
C ASP A 180 -0.48 19.76 6.95
N ASN A 181 0.27 20.50 6.12
CA ASN A 181 -0.24 21.09 4.88
C ASN A 181 -0.65 20.05 3.82
N ILE A 182 -0.02 18.88 3.81
CA ILE A 182 -0.36 17.77 2.88
C ILE A 182 -1.34 16.76 3.50
N GLY A 183 -2.02 17.14 4.59
CA GLY A 183 -3.07 16.33 5.22
C GLY A 183 -2.56 15.14 6.03
N MET A 184 -1.30 15.17 6.48
CA MET A 184 -0.75 14.12 7.34
C MET A 184 -1.07 14.41 8.81
N ASN A 185 -1.35 13.36 9.58
CA ASN A 185 -1.62 13.50 11.01
C ASN A 185 -0.31 13.79 11.79
N PRO A 186 -0.20 14.93 12.50
CA PRO A 186 0.99 15.30 13.28
C PRO A 186 1.33 14.32 14.41
N GLU A 187 0.37 13.51 14.89
CA GLU A 187 0.61 12.51 15.95
C GLU A 187 1.69 11.48 15.60
N ASN A 188 1.94 11.25 14.31
CA ASN A 188 2.99 10.33 13.85
C ASN A 188 4.41 10.79 14.24
N PHE A 189 4.60 12.07 14.58
CA PHE A 189 5.90 12.63 14.99
C PHE A 189 6.13 12.69 16.50
N SER A 190 5.13 12.35 17.32
CA SER A 190 5.20 12.46 18.80
C SER A 190 6.39 11.74 19.45
N LYS A 191 6.73 10.54 18.95
CA LYS A 191 7.90 9.78 19.41
C LYS A 191 9.22 10.42 19.00
N THR A 192 9.24 11.07 17.84
CA THR A 192 10.42 11.75 17.30
C THR A 192 10.78 12.98 18.15
N ASP A 193 9.81 13.60 18.82
CA ASP A 193 10.05 14.76 19.70
C ASP A 193 10.75 14.40 21.01
N GLN A 194 10.36 13.29 21.62
CA GLN A 194 11.05 12.78 22.81
C GLN A 194 12.51 12.42 22.48
N GLN A 195 12.73 11.75 21.34
CA GLN A 195 14.08 11.41 20.86
C GLN A 195 14.92 12.65 20.55
N LYS A 196 14.34 13.72 20.00
CA LYS A 196 15.03 15.00 19.76
C LYS A 196 15.60 15.61 21.03
N GLN A 197 14.78 15.68 22.09
CA GLN A 197 15.20 16.23 23.38
C GLN A 197 16.30 15.37 24.01
N ASP A 198 16.09 14.06 24.00
CA ASP A 198 17.01 13.08 24.53
C ASP A 198 18.42 13.15 23.90
N VAL A 199 18.50 13.25 22.57
CA VAL A 199 19.78 13.37 21.86
C VAL A 199 20.46 14.69 22.25
N SER A 200 19.70 15.79 22.27
CA SER A 200 20.20 17.11 22.66
C SER A 200 20.83 17.11 24.06
N GLU A 201 20.14 16.53 25.03
CA GLU A 201 20.64 16.42 26.40
C GLU A 201 21.93 15.60 26.45
N LYS A 202 21.98 14.45 25.77
CA LYS A 202 23.16 13.57 25.76
C LYS A 202 24.38 14.26 25.13
N MET A 203 24.18 15.03 24.07
CA MET A 203 25.23 15.82 23.42
C MET A 203 25.71 17.00 24.28
N GLN A 204 24.81 17.67 24.99
CA GLN A 204 25.18 18.73 25.95
C GLN A 204 25.94 18.15 27.15
N GLU A 205 25.48 17.03 27.72
CA GLU A 205 26.18 16.31 28.78
C GLU A 205 27.58 15.84 28.32
N ALA A 206 27.74 15.41 27.06
CA ALA A 206 29.03 15.07 26.49
C ALA A 206 29.97 16.28 26.46
N LEU A 207 29.48 17.44 25.99
CA LEU A 207 30.24 18.68 25.94
C LEU A 207 30.68 19.16 27.34
N GLU A 208 29.80 19.09 28.33
CA GLU A 208 30.15 19.42 29.71
C GLU A 208 31.21 18.48 30.29
N ASN A 209 31.09 17.18 30.05
CA ASN A 209 32.05 16.20 30.54
C ASN A 209 33.42 16.38 29.87
N LEU A 210 33.46 16.75 28.59
CA LEU A 210 34.71 17.13 27.90
C LEU A 210 35.39 18.34 28.57
N LYS A 211 34.61 19.40 28.87
CA LYS A 211 35.11 20.58 29.58
C LYS A 211 35.64 20.25 30.98
N LYS A 212 34.99 19.30 31.67
CA LYS A 212 35.41 18.77 32.98
C LYS A 212 36.52 17.71 32.88
N GLN A 213 37.08 17.46 31.69
CA GLN A 213 38.11 16.44 31.39
C GLN A 213 37.71 15.00 31.75
N GLN A 214 36.40 14.71 31.84
CA GLN A 214 35.86 13.38 32.13
C GLN A 214 35.67 12.57 30.84
N ASN A 215 36.76 12.28 30.13
CA ASN A 215 36.75 11.71 28.78
C ASN A 215 35.97 10.39 28.65
N GLN A 216 36.05 9.48 29.63
CA GLN A 216 35.26 8.24 29.56
C GLN A 216 33.76 8.51 29.58
N LYS A 217 33.28 9.37 30.51
CA LYS A 217 31.86 9.72 30.59
C LYS A 217 31.40 10.49 29.36
N ALA A 218 32.23 11.40 28.84
CA ALA A 218 31.95 12.11 27.60
C ALA A 218 31.77 11.12 26.43
N GLY A 219 32.72 10.19 26.25
CA GLY A 219 32.64 9.15 25.23
C GLY A 219 31.37 8.29 25.35
N ASP A 220 30.96 7.91 26.56
CA ASP A 220 29.72 7.15 26.75
C ASP A 220 28.47 7.95 26.40
N LYS A 221 28.46 9.27 26.68
CA LYS A 221 27.34 10.16 26.32
C LYS A 221 27.27 10.38 24.81
N GLN A 222 28.40 10.57 24.14
CA GLN A 222 28.52 10.64 22.67
C GLN A 222 27.99 9.37 22.01
N LYS A 223 28.40 8.21 22.51
CA LYS A 223 27.90 6.91 22.01
C LYS A 223 26.38 6.78 22.18
N LYS A 224 25.85 7.14 23.34
CA LYS A 224 24.39 7.14 23.57
C LYS A 224 23.64 8.12 22.67
N ALA A 225 24.22 9.28 22.38
CA ALA A 225 23.65 10.23 21.43
C ALA A 225 23.61 9.61 20.02
N SER A 226 24.72 9.01 19.57
CA SER A 226 24.79 8.27 18.29
C SER A 226 23.74 7.16 18.19
N ASP A 227 23.62 6.30 19.21
CA ASP A 227 22.63 5.22 19.22
C ASP A 227 21.20 5.76 19.09
N LYS A 228 20.86 6.83 19.82
CA LYS A 228 19.54 7.48 19.73
C LYS A 228 19.31 8.16 18.38
N MET A 229 20.33 8.76 17.77
CA MET A 229 20.22 9.32 16.41
C MET A 229 19.94 8.22 15.37
N LYS A 230 20.57 7.04 15.50
CA LYS A 230 20.28 5.88 14.64
C LYS A 230 18.85 5.37 14.84
N GLU A 231 18.41 5.22 16.08
CA GLU A 231 17.02 4.85 16.39
C GLU A 231 16.01 5.85 15.79
N MET A 232 16.33 7.14 15.87
CA MET A 232 15.52 8.21 15.31
C MET A 232 15.48 8.15 13.78
N SER A 233 16.62 7.95 13.13
CA SER A 233 16.71 7.72 11.68
C SER A 233 15.87 6.51 11.24
N ASP A 234 16.02 5.37 11.94
CA ASP A 234 15.27 4.15 11.68
C ASP A 234 13.76 4.35 11.85
N GLN A 235 13.37 5.11 12.88
CA GLN A 235 11.97 5.46 13.13
C GLN A 235 11.41 6.34 12.01
N MET A 236 12.15 7.37 11.58
CA MET A 236 11.76 8.24 10.47
C MET A 236 11.65 7.44 9.16
N SER A 237 12.61 6.57 8.86
CA SER A 237 12.58 5.67 7.70
C SER A 237 11.39 4.70 7.75
N SER A 238 11.10 4.14 8.93
CA SER A 238 9.95 3.25 9.16
C SER A 238 8.62 3.98 9.02
N MET A 239 8.54 5.21 9.53
CA MET A 239 7.39 6.09 9.38
C MET A 239 7.12 6.39 7.91
N MET A 240 8.14 6.78 7.14
CA MET A 240 8.01 7.01 5.69
C MET A 240 7.47 5.78 4.96
N LYS A 241 8.01 4.59 5.23
CA LYS A 241 7.52 3.33 4.64
C LYS A 241 6.08 3.01 5.06
N GLY A 242 5.75 3.22 6.33
CA GLY A 242 4.41 3.00 6.87
C GLY A 242 3.38 3.92 6.20
N MET A 243 3.74 5.19 6.01
CA MET A 243 2.90 6.19 5.34
C MET A 243 2.68 5.84 3.87
N GLN A 244 3.73 5.52 3.12
CA GLN A 244 3.60 5.10 1.71
C GLN A 244 2.71 3.85 1.58
N MET A 245 2.85 2.89 2.50
CA MET A 245 2.01 1.70 2.52
C MET A 245 0.54 2.00 2.85
N LYS A 246 0.29 2.87 3.83
CA LYS A 246 -1.07 3.29 4.22
C LYS A 246 -1.74 4.07 3.08
N GLN A 247 -1.05 5.05 2.51
CA GLN A 247 -1.53 5.81 1.36
C GLN A 247 -1.85 4.88 0.18
N MET A 248 -0.96 3.94 -0.15
CA MET A 248 -1.21 2.97 -1.23
C MET A 248 -2.41 2.05 -0.93
N GLN A 249 -2.71 1.76 0.34
CA GLN A 249 -3.90 0.98 0.73
C GLN A 249 -5.19 1.81 0.58
N GLU A 250 -5.18 3.04 1.06
CA GLU A 250 -6.31 3.97 0.96
C GLU A 250 -6.61 4.29 -0.52
N ASP A 251 -5.59 4.59 -1.32
CA ASP A 251 -5.73 4.85 -2.75
C ASP A 251 -6.27 3.61 -3.49
N MET A 252 -5.85 2.40 -3.10
CA MET A 252 -6.38 1.14 -3.64
C MET A 252 -7.85 0.92 -3.30
N GLU A 253 -8.30 1.32 -2.12
CA GLU A 253 -9.69 1.22 -1.71
C GLU A 253 -10.56 2.24 -2.47
N ALA A 254 -10.09 3.49 -2.56
CA ALA A 254 -10.71 4.54 -3.36
C ALA A 254 -10.80 4.13 -4.85
N LEU A 255 -9.74 3.55 -5.42
CA LEU A 255 -9.73 3.02 -6.78
C LEU A 255 -10.82 1.97 -7.02
N ARG A 256 -11.06 1.08 -6.05
CA ARG A 256 -12.11 0.04 -6.18
C ARG A 256 -13.50 0.65 -6.15
N GLN A 257 -13.75 1.57 -5.22
CA GLN A 257 -15.03 2.26 -5.11
C GLN A 257 -15.31 3.07 -6.37
N LEU A 258 -14.31 3.80 -6.88
CA LEU A 258 -14.42 4.55 -8.13
C LEU A 258 -14.69 3.64 -9.33
N LEU A 259 -14.01 2.51 -9.42
CA LEU A 259 -14.25 1.55 -10.49
C LEU A 259 -15.67 0.97 -10.42
N GLU A 260 -16.16 0.63 -9.22
CA GLU A 260 -17.54 0.17 -9.01
C GLU A 260 -18.55 1.24 -9.43
N ASN A 261 -18.36 2.49 -8.99
CA ASN A 261 -19.21 3.61 -9.36
C ASN A 261 -19.21 3.88 -10.88
N LEU A 262 -18.05 3.84 -11.53
CA LEU A 262 -17.94 4.03 -12.98
C LEU A 262 -18.66 2.93 -13.77
N VAL A 263 -18.53 1.67 -13.33
CA VAL A 263 -19.24 0.54 -13.95
C VAL A 263 -20.75 0.68 -13.76
N HIS A 264 -21.20 1.10 -12.58
CA HIS A 264 -22.60 1.38 -12.32
C HIS A 264 -23.13 2.53 -13.19
N LEU A 265 -22.42 3.65 -13.27
CA LEU A 265 -22.81 4.77 -14.13
C LEU A 265 -22.84 4.39 -15.61
N SER A 266 -21.86 3.61 -16.07
CA SER A 266 -21.83 3.11 -17.45
C SER A 266 -23.06 2.26 -17.77
N LYS A 267 -23.43 1.36 -16.86
CA LYS A 267 -24.61 0.51 -17.00
C LYS A 267 -25.92 1.31 -16.91
N ASP A 268 -26.04 2.21 -15.94
CA ASP A 268 -27.23 3.07 -15.82
C ASP A 268 -27.41 3.95 -17.07
N GLN A 269 -26.30 4.42 -17.67
CA GLN A 269 -26.31 5.16 -18.93
C GLN A 269 -26.71 4.28 -20.13
N GLU A 270 -26.32 3.00 -20.12
CA GLU A 270 -26.72 2.00 -21.12
C GLU A 270 -28.23 1.73 -21.06
N ASP A 271 -28.74 1.41 -19.88
CA ASP A 271 -30.16 1.14 -19.62
C ASP A 271 -31.01 2.35 -20.05
N LEU A 272 -30.61 3.56 -19.63
CA LEU A 272 -31.27 4.80 -20.02
C LEU A 272 -31.24 5.04 -21.53
N MET A 273 -30.11 4.79 -22.18
CA MET A 273 -29.97 4.92 -23.63
C MET A 273 -30.91 3.94 -24.37
N GLU A 274 -31.04 2.70 -23.89
CA GLU A 274 -31.98 1.73 -24.46
C GLU A 274 -33.44 2.14 -24.28
N GLU A 275 -33.82 2.62 -23.09
CA GLU A 275 -35.18 3.11 -22.84
C GLU A 275 -35.52 4.32 -23.72
N VAL A 276 -34.61 5.29 -23.82
CA VAL A 276 -34.80 6.49 -24.66
C VAL A 276 -35.01 6.15 -26.13
N LYS A 277 -34.35 5.09 -26.65
CA LYS A 277 -34.55 4.62 -28.04
C LYS A 277 -35.94 4.04 -28.28
N ASN A 278 -36.50 3.38 -27.27
CA ASN A 278 -37.73 2.58 -27.39
C ASN A 278 -38.99 3.36 -27.01
N VAL A 279 -38.85 4.47 -26.27
CA VAL A 279 -39.97 5.31 -25.82
C VAL A 279 -40.36 6.35 -26.87
N SER A 280 -41.66 6.50 -27.10
CA SER A 280 -42.19 7.57 -27.96
C SER A 280 -41.94 8.94 -27.34
N LYS A 281 -41.39 9.86 -28.15
CA LYS A 281 -40.96 11.20 -27.75
C LYS A 281 -42.07 11.99 -27.04
N ASN A 282 -43.34 11.81 -27.43
CA ASN A 282 -44.47 12.61 -26.95
C ASN A 282 -45.15 12.07 -25.68
N THR A 283 -44.52 11.13 -24.99
CA THR A 283 -45.09 10.50 -23.78
C THR A 283 -44.57 11.18 -22.50
N PRO A 284 -45.34 11.14 -21.39
CA PRO A 284 -44.83 11.54 -20.08
C PRO A 284 -43.57 10.80 -19.67
N ARG A 285 -43.47 9.51 -20.02
CA ARG A 285 -42.29 8.67 -19.78
C ARG A 285 -41.02 9.26 -20.39
N TYR A 286 -41.09 9.84 -21.59
CA TYR A 286 -39.92 10.49 -22.20
C TYR A 286 -39.38 11.62 -21.32
N LYS A 287 -40.26 12.39 -20.66
CA LYS A 287 -39.84 13.47 -19.76
C LYS A 287 -39.11 12.93 -18.53
N GLU A 288 -39.58 11.82 -17.97
CA GLU A 288 -38.90 11.13 -16.85
C GLU A 288 -37.49 10.69 -17.25
N LEU A 289 -37.32 10.12 -18.45
CA LEU A 289 -36.00 9.71 -18.95
C LEU A 289 -35.04 10.89 -19.14
N VAL A 290 -35.54 12.06 -19.57
CA VAL A 290 -34.69 13.27 -19.61
C VAL A 290 -34.27 13.70 -18.20
N GLN A 291 -35.17 13.63 -17.22
CA GLN A 291 -34.85 13.92 -15.81
C GLN A 291 -33.84 12.91 -15.24
N GLU A 292 -33.96 11.64 -15.61
CA GLU A 292 -32.97 10.62 -15.24
C GLU A 292 -31.61 10.92 -15.85
N GLN A 293 -31.54 11.41 -17.10
CA GLN A 293 -30.26 11.84 -17.70
C GLN A 293 -29.62 13.00 -16.93
N TYR A 294 -30.39 13.97 -16.45
CA TYR A 294 -29.85 15.02 -15.56
C TYR A 294 -29.28 14.43 -14.29
N LYS A 295 -30.00 13.49 -13.68
CA LYS A 295 -29.53 12.81 -12.46
C LYS A 295 -28.21 12.06 -12.70
N ARG A 296 -28.04 11.45 -13.88
CA ARG A 296 -26.76 10.81 -14.26
C ARG A 296 -25.62 11.80 -14.44
N LYS A 297 -25.91 13.04 -14.88
CA LYS A 297 -24.92 14.12 -14.91
C LYS A 297 -24.46 14.46 -13.50
N ASP A 298 -25.41 14.64 -12.58
CA ASP A 298 -25.10 14.96 -11.17
C ASP A 298 -24.32 13.81 -10.48
N ASP A 299 -24.69 12.55 -10.73
CA ASP A 299 -23.97 11.40 -10.20
C ASP A 299 -22.53 11.30 -10.78
N ALA A 300 -22.35 11.67 -12.05
CA ALA A 300 -21.03 11.69 -12.70
C ALA A 300 -20.12 12.77 -12.14
N GLU A 301 -20.67 13.92 -11.75
CA GLU A 301 -19.93 15.01 -11.09
C GLU A 301 -19.30 14.55 -9.76
N MET A 302 -20.04 13.76 -8.95
CA MET A 302 -19.48 13.18 -7.71
C MET A 302 -18.31 12.22 -7.99
N VAL A 303 -18.38 11.47 -9.09
CA VAL A 303 -17.32 10.55 -9.51
C VAL A 303 -16.13 11.31 -10.06
N GLU A 304 -16.35 12.39 -10.81
CA GLU A 304 -15.30 13.32 -11.25
C GLU A 304 -14.53 13.88 -10.05
N ASP A 305 -15.22 14.42 -9.05
CA ASP A 305 -14.56 14.98 -7.85
C ASP A 305 -13.69 13.95 -7.13
N SER A 306 -14.21 12.73 -7.04
CA SER A 306 -13.49 11.60 -6.43
C SER A 306 -12.27 11.18 -7.26
N LEU A 307 -12.40 11.14 -8.59
CA LEU A 307 -11.30 10.85 -9.51
C LEU A 307 -10.22 11.95 -9.47
N TYR A 308 -10.63 13.21 -9.38
CA TYR A 308 -9.74 14.35 -9.25
C TYR A 308 -9.00 14.33 -7.91
N ALA A 309 -9.67 14.06 -6.80
CA ALA A 309 -9.02 13.90 -5.50
C ALA A 309 -8.01 12.74 -5.49
N LEU A 310 -8.27 11.68 -6.24
CA LEU A 310 -7.34 10.57 -6.40
C LEU A 310 -6.15 10.91 -7.33
N SER A 311 -6.37 11.68 -8.39
CA SER A 311 -5.31 12.10 -9.33
C SER A 311 -4.25 12.97 -8.66
N LYS A 312 -4.63 13.75 -7.64
CA LYS A 312 -3.72 14.49 -6.73
C LYS A 312 -2.78 13.60 -5.91
N ARG A 313 -3.13 12.35 -5.67
CA ARG A 313 -2.36 11.41 -4.85
C ARG A 313 -1.56 10.41 -5.68
N VAL A 314 -2.12 9.99 -6.82
CA VAL A 314 -1.53 8.93 -7.64
C VAL A 314 -0.95 9.51 -8.93
N PHE A 315 0.38 9.67 -8.97
CA PHE A 315 1.15 10.13 -10.15
C PHE A 315 0.82 9.38 -11.46
N GLN A 316 0.45 8.10 -11.35
CA GLN A 316 0.19 7.23 -12.51
C GLN A 316 -1.17 7.47 -13.17
N ILE A 317 -2.09 8.19 -12.49
CA ILE A 317 -3.40 8.57 -13.02
C ILE A 317 -3.18 9.77 -13.95
N LYS A 318 -2.77 9.51 -15.19
CA LYS A 318 -2.32 10.54 -16.16
C LYS A 318 -3.42 11.55 -16.54
N SER A 319 -3.03 12.56 -17.34
CA SER A 319 -3.92 13.46 -18.11
C SER A 319 -5.05 12.75 -18.87
N PHE A 320 -4.90 11.45 -19.11
CA PHE A 320 -5.96 10.60 -19.66
C PHE A 320 -7.26 10.67 -18.84
N VAL A 321 -7.19 10.76 -17.50
CA VAL A 321 -8.43 10.85 -16.69
C VAL A 321 -9.20 12.11 -16.97
N ASN A 322 -8.53 13.26 -16.96
CA ASN A 322 -9.23 14.53 -17.13
C ASN A 322 -9.83 14.64 -18.53
N LYS A 323 -9.11 14.18 -19.55
CA LYS A 323 -9.65 14.10 -20.91
C LYS A 323 -10.93 13.25 -20.99
N GLU A 324 -10.94 12.06 -20.38
CA GLU A 324 -12.14 11.22 -20.41
C GLU A 324 -13.28 11.82 -19.57
N ILE A 325 -12.97 12.56 -18.49
CA ILE A 325 -13.97 13.34 -17.72
C ILE A 325 -14.53 14.50 -18.56
N GLU A 326 -13.68 15.21 -19.30
CA GLU A 326 -14.08 16.27 -20.24
C GLU A 326 -15.03 15.70 -21.30
N ASP A 327 -14.65 14.57 -21.92
CA ASP A 327 -15.47 13.87 -22.89
C ASP A 327 -16.82 13.44 -22.29
N ILE A 328 -16.86 13.00 -21.02
CA ILE A 328 -18.11 12.70 -20.30
C ILE A 328 -18.96 13.96 -20.16
N ASN A 329 -18.42 15.03 -19.58
CA ASN A 329 -19.16 16.26 -19.29
C ASN A 329 -19.71 16.90 -20.57
N TYR A 330 -18.86 17.02 -21.60
CA TYR A 330 -19.24 17.56 -22.89
C TYR A 330 -20.36 16.75 -23.54
N ASN A 331 -20.23 15.42 -23.59
CA ASN A 331 -21.23 14.59 -24.24
C ASN A 331 -22.51 14.45 -23.41
N MET A 332 -22.43 14.44 -22.07
CA MET A 332 -23.63 14.47 -21.21
C MET A 332 -24.43 15.74 -21.45
N GLU A 333 -23.77 16.90 -21.46
CA GLU A 333 -24.44 18.18 -21.67
C GLU A 333 -25.05 18.30 -23.07
N LYS A 334 -24.28 18.00 -24.12
CA LYS A 334 -24.83 18.01 -25.49
C LYS A 334 -25.93 16.96 -25.61
N GLY A 335 -25.78 15.78 -25.02
CA GLY A 335 -26.80 14.73 -24.96
C GLY A 335 -28.11 15.23 -24.37
N ILE A 336 -28.06 15.89 -23.21
CA ILE A 336 -29.22 16.51 -22.54
C ILE A 336 -29.89 17.53 -23.45
N ARG A 337 -29.14 18.50 -24.02
CA ARG A 337 -29.70 19.50 -24.95
C ARG A 337 -30.38 18.84 -26.16
N LYS A 338 -29.85 17.71 -26.65
CA LYS A 338 -30.47 16.91 -27.73
C LYS A 338 -31.74 16.18 -27.28
N LEU A 339 -31.77 15.66 -26.05
CA LEU A 339 -32.96 15.04 -25.46
C LEU A 339 -34.08 16.05 -25.25
N GLU A 340 -33.78 17.25 -24.76
CA GLU A 340 -34.75 18.34 -24.62
C GLU A 340 -35.38 18.73 -25.96
N LYS A 341 -34.56 18.80 -27.01
CA LYS A 341 -35.00 19.04 -28.40
C LYS A 341 -35.64 17.82 -29.07
N ARG A 342 -35.78 16.69 -28.36
CA ARG A 342 -36.35 15.43 -28.85
C ARG A 342 -35.60 14.84 -30.06
N GLU A 343 -34.33 15.20 -30.22
CA GLU A 343 -33.40 14.69 -31.23
C GLU A 343 -32.76 13.35 -30.78
N VAL A 344 -33.60 12.34 -30.49
CA VAL A 344 -33.21 11.05 -29.88
C VAL A 344 -31.98 10.41 -30.55
N GLY A 345 -31.95 10.33 -31.88
CA GLY A 345 -30.81 9.71 -32.57
C GLY A 345 -29.47 10.39 -32.30
N LYS A 346 -29.46 11.73 -32.20
CA LYS A 346 -28.24 12.50 -31.86
C LYS A 346 -27.90 12.40 -30.37
N ALA A 347 -28.92 12.42 -29.50
CA ALA A 347 -28.74 12.23 -28.07
C ALA A 347 -28.09 10.88 -27.75
N THR A 348 -28.60 9.80 -28.37
CA THR A 348 -28.05 8.45 -28.24
C THR A 348 -26.58 8.39 -28.62
N SER A 349 -26.14 9.07 -29.68
CA SER A 349 -24.73 9.10 -30.05
C SER A 349 -23.87 9.73 -28.97
N HIS A 350 -24.32 10.82 -28.35
CA HIS A 350 -23.63 11.40 -27.20
C HIS A 350 -23.62 10.46 -25.98
N GLN A 351 -24.73 9.80 -25.67
CA GLN A 351 -24.79 8.79 -24.60
C GLN A 351 -23.78 7.63 -24.84
N GLN A 352 -23.57 7.21 -26.09
CA GLN A 352 -22.56 6.21 -26.44
C GLN A 352 -21.12 6.69 -26.20
N TYR A 353 -20.82 7.96 -26.49
CA TYR A 353 -19.51 8.54 -26.16
C TYR A 353 -19.28 8.58 -24.65
N VAL A 354 -20.29 8.98 -23.87
CA VAL A 354 -20.24 8.94 -22.39
C VAL A 354 -19.92 7.52 -21.89
N MET A 355 -20.63 6.49 -22.40
CA MET A 355 -20.33 5.11 -22.02
C MET A 355 -18.91 4.68 -22.41
N THR A 356 -18.42 5.14 -23.55
CA THR A 356 -17.05 4.83 -24.00
C THR A 356 -16.03 5.38 -23.00
N SER A 357 -16.22 6.63 -22.56
CA SER A 357 -15.32 7.27 -21.61
C SER A 357 -15.39 6.68 -20.20
N PHE A 358 -16.58 6.29 -19.72
CA PHE A 358 -16.68 5.52 -18.47
C PHE A 358 -15.91 4.19 -18.54
N ASN A 359 -16.02 3.47 -19.65
CA ASN A 359 -15.31 2.20 -19.84
C ASN A 359 -13.79 2.39 -19.97
N ASN A 360 -13.35 3.45 -20.65
CA ASN A 360 -11.95 3.83 -20.74
C ASN A 360 -11.36 4.14 -19.36
N LEU A 361 -12.07 4.93 -18.55
CA LEU A 361 -11.69 5.23 -17.17
C LEU A 361 -11.63 3.95 -16.34
N ALA A 362 -12.65 3.10 -16.37
CA ALA A 362 -12.68 1.84 -15.62
C ALA A 362 -11.51 0.92 -15.99
N LEU A 363 -11.17 0.81 -17.28
CA LEU A 363 -10.03 0.03 -17.75
C LEU A 363 -8.71 0.59 -17.22
N MET A 364 -8.52 1.90 -17.33
CA MET A 364 -7.30 2.55 -16.85
C MET A 364 -7.14 2.43 -15.32
N LEU A 365 -8.21 2.64 -14.56
CA LEU A 365 -8.17 2.46 -13.09
C LEU A 365 -7.87 1.01 -12.71
N SER A 366 -8.40 0.03 -13.46
CA SER A 366 -8.05 -1.38 -13.29
C SER A 366 -6.56 -1.64 -13.51
N ASP A 367 -5.96 -1.04 -14.54
CA ASP A 367 -4.53 -1.18 -14.83
C ASP A 367 -3.65 -0.52 -13.77
N VAL A 368 -4.04 0.69 -13.30
CA VAL A 368 -3.37 1.38 -12.18
C VAL A 368 -3.46 0.54 -10.91
N MET A 369 -4.65 -0.02 -10.62
CA MET A 369 -4.85 -0.91 -9.48
C MET A 369 -3.99 -2.19 -9.60
N GLU A 370 -3.89 -2.82 -10.78
CA GLU A 370 -3.01 -3.98 -10.98
C GLU A 370 -1.53 -3.59 -10.76
N SER A 371 -1.12 -2.42 -11.24
CA SER A 371 0.23 -1.87 -11.02
C SER A 371 0.53 -1.65 -9.54
N MET A 372 -0.40 -1.04 -8.79
CA MET A 372 -0.27 -0.83 -7.34
C MET A 372 -0.20 -2.16 -6.58
N GLN A 373 -1.05 -3.14 -6.93
CA GLN A 373 -1.00 -4.48 -6.34
C GLN A 373 0.35 -5.17 -6.58
N GLN A 374 0.92 -5.02 -7.78
CA GLN A 374 2.21 -5.60 -8.11
C GLN A 374 3.36 -4.93 -7.33
N LYS A 375 3.32 -3.61 -7.17
CA LYS A 375 4.29 -2.86 -6.35
C LYS A 375 4.21 -3.28 -4.88
N MET A 376 3.00 -3.35 -4.32
CA MET A 376 2.76 -3.80 -2.95
C MET A 376 3.26 -5.24 -2.73
N ALA A 377 2.98 -6.15 -3.68
CA ALA A 377 3.46 -7.53 -3.61
C ALA A 377 5.00 -7.62 -3.65
N SER A 378 5.66 -6.71 -4.38
CA SER A 378 7.12 -6.66 -4.49
C SER A 378 7.78 -6.10 -3.24
N GLN A 379 7.22 -5.05 -2.63
CA GLN A 379 7.72 -4.49 -1.37
C GLN A 379 7.48 -5.42 -0.16
N MET A 380 6.36 -6.15 -0.15
CA MET A 380 6.08 -7.12 0.92
C MET A 380 6.99 -8.35 0.91
N LYS A 381 7.77 -8.58 -0.15
CA LYS A 381 8.80 -9.64 -0.18
C LYS A 381 10.09 -9.25 0.55
N GLY A 382 10.31 -7.97 0.89
CA GLY A 382 11.57 -7.48 1.49
C GLY A 382 11.49 -6.93 2.91
N SER A 383 10.29 -6.58 3.43
CA SER A 383 10.16 -5.94 4.75
C SER A 383 9.37 -6.79 5.74
N GLN A 384 10.05 -7.77 6.34
CA GLN A 384 9.69 -8.36 7.63
C GLN A 384 10.82 -8.06 8.63
N MET A 385 11.03 -6.78 8.93
CA MET A 385 11.77 -6.33 10.12
C MET A 385 10.87 -5.38 10.92
N CYS A 386 10.78 -5.64 12.23
CA CYS A 386 9.94 -5.05 13.28
C CYS A 386 8.46 -5.50 13.29
N GLN A 387 7.89 -6.14 14.31
CA GLN A 387 8.27 -6.35 15.72
C GLN A 387 7.91 -7.78 16.19
N LYS A 388 8.89 -8.53 16.71
CA LYS A 388 8.84 -9.13 18.06
C LYS A 388 10.23 -9.67 18.40
N SER A 389 10.70 -9.24 19.57
CA SER A 389 11.94 -9.62 20.24
C SER A 389 12.19 -11.14 20.26
N GLY A 390 13.46 -11.51 20.05
CA GLY A 390 14.04 -12.80 20.45
C GLY A 390 13.64 -14.02 19.60
N GLY A 391 14.49 -14.40 18.64
CA GLY A 391 14.49 -15.73 18.05
C GLY A 391 14.76 -15.74 16.55
N LYS A 392 15.99 -16.12 16.17
CA LYS A 392 16.32 -16.51 14.79
C LYS A 392 15.34 -17.60 14.33
N GLY A 393 14.51 -17.34 13.32
CA GLY A 393 13.59 -18.35 12.81
C GLY A 393 12.73 -17.89 11.61
N LYS A 394 13.14 -18.36 10.42
CA LYS A 394 12.52 -18.34 9.08
C LYS A 394 11.00 -18.18 9.03
N LYS A 395 10.49 -17.22 8.23
CA LYS A 395 9.04 -17.04 7.98
C LYS A 395 8.76 -16.54 6.56
N GLY A 396 8.22 -17.41 5.69
CA GLY A 396 7.74 -17.04 4.34
C GLY A 396 6.55 -17.86 3.80
N LEU A 397 6.33 -19.10 4.27
CA LEU A 397 5.35 -20.03 3.70
C LEU A 397 3.86 -19.59 3.71
N PRO A 398 3.29 -18.99 4.77
CA PRO A 398 1.85 -18.71 4.83
C PRO A 398 1.33 -17.77 3.74
N LYS A 399 2.20 -16.85 3.27
CA LYS A 399 1.86 -15.93 2.17
C LYS A 399 1.99 -16.61 0.81
N LEU A 400 2.95 -17.53 0.65
CA LEU A 400 3.17 -18.31 -0.58
C LEU A 400 2.02 -19.29 -0.86
N SER A 401 1.51 -19.96 0.17
CA SER A 401 0.35 -20.86 0.05
C SER A 401 -0.90 -20.11 -0.47
N LYS A 402 -1.20 -18.92 0.08
CA LYS A 402 -2.31 -18.08 -0.40
C LYS A 402 -2.10 -17.58 -1.83
N MET A 403 -0.87 -17.21 -2.19
CA MET A 403 -0.54 -16.78 -3.55
C MET A 403 -0.69 -17.93 -4.55
N GLN A 404 -0.29 -19.15 -4.19
CA GLN A 404 -0.50 -20.36 -4.99
C GLN A 404 -1.99 -20.65 -5.17
N GLN A 405 -2.80 -20.53 -4.12
CA GLN A 405 -4.25 -20.73 -4.20
C GLN A 405 -4.93 -19.75 -5.16
N GLN A 406 -4.53 -18.48 -5.14
CA GLN A 406 -5.04 -17.48 -6.09
C GLN A 406 -4.66 -17.80 -7.53
N LEU A 407 -3.44 -18.32 -7.74
CA LEU A 407 -2.97 -18.74 -9.05
C LEU A 407 -3.78 -19.95 -9.58
N ASN A 408 -4.06 -20.94 -8.72
CA ASN A 408 -4.89 -22.10 -9.07
C ASN A 408 -6.30 -21.69 -9.49
N LYS A 409 -6.92 -20.75 -8.74
CA LYS A 409 -8.25 -20.23 -9.07
C LYS A 409 -8.26 -19.51 -10.42
N LYS A 410 -7.26 -18.66 -10.70
CA LYS A 410 -7.11 -17.99 -12.00
C LYS A 410 -6.88 -18.99 -13.14
N MET A 411 -6.15 -20.07 -12.91
CA MET A 411 -5.98 -21.15 -13.90
C MET A 411 -7.26 -21.93 -14.16
N GLN A 412 -8.05 -22.24 -13.14
CA GLN A 412 -9.33 -22.93 -13.30
C GLN A 412 -10.35 -22.08 -14.04
N GLN A 413 -10.44 -20.78 -13.70
CA GLN A 413 -11.28 -19.81 -14.43
C GLN A 413 -10.87 -19.73 -15.90
N MET A 414 -9.56 -19.63 -16.17
CA MET A 414 -9.03 -19.59 -17.53
C MET A 414 -9.30 -20.90 -18.31
N LYS A 415 -9.25 -22.07 -17.66
CA LYS A 415 -9.64 -23.35 -18.29
C LYS A 415 -11.14 -23.41 -18.59
N GLN A 416 -11.98 -22.84 -17.74
CA GLN A 416 -13.42 -22.71 -18.00
C GLN A 416 -13.69 -21.78 -19.20
N GLU A 417 -13.05 -20.61 -19.24
CA GLU A 417 -13.11 -19.70 -20.40
C GLU A 417 -12.63 -20.39 -21.69
N MET A 418 -11.59 -21.22 -21.61
CA MET A 418 -11.08 -21.99 -22.75
C MET A 418 -12.03 -23.12 -23.18
N LYS A 419 -12.75 -23.75 -22.24
CA LYS A 419 -13.74 -24.81 -22.51
C LYS A 419 -15.05 -24.24 -23.08
N ASP A 420 -15.49 -23.07 -22.62
CA ASP A 420 -16.69 -22.41 -23.14
C ASP A 420 -16.46 -21.79 -24.52
N GLY A 421 -15.22 -21.40 -24.86
CA GLY A 421 -14.82 -21.03 -26.21
C GLY A 421 -14.64 -22.20 -27.21
N GLN A 422 -14.75 -23.46 -26.74
CA GLN A 422 -14.51 -24.68 -27.55
C GLN A 422 -15.71 -25.65 -27.56
N LYS A 423 -16.95 -25.17 -27.44
CA LYS A 423 -18.12 -25.99 -27.79
C LYS A 423 -18.26 -26.07 -29.32
N PRO A 424 -18.16 -27.27 -29.96
CA PRO A 424 -18.45 -27.43 -31.38
C PRO A 424 -19.95 -27.26 -31.61
N GLY A 425 -20.30 -26.33 -32.50
CA GLY A 425 -21.67 -26.13 -32.96
C GLY A 425 -22.28 -27.42 -33.51
N LYS A 426 -23.37 -27.87 -32.90
CA LYS A 426 -24.29 -28.85 -33.47
C LYS A 426 -25.71 -28.31 -33.35
N LYS A 427 -26.16 -27.57 -34.36
CA LYS A 427 -27.52 -27.59 -34.93
C LYS A 427 -27.70 -26.54 -36.05
N GLY A 428 -28.10 -27.04 -37.23
CA GLY A 428 -28.70 -26.29 -38.35
C GLY A 428 -27.70 -25.58 -39.28
N GLY A 429 -27.71 -25.70 -40.60
CA GLY A 429 -28.59 -26.38 -41.54
C GLY A 429 -28.13 -26.03 -42.96
N LYS A 430 -28.25 -27.00 -43.87
CA LYS A 430 -27.98 -26.91 -45.33
C LYS A 430 -28.44 -25.59 -45.98
N LYS A 431 -27.55 -24.97 -46.80
CA LYS A 431 -27.70 -24.83 -48.27
C LYS A 431 -26.60 -23.93 -48.86
N GLY A 432 -26.10 -24.34 -50.04
CA GLY A 432 -25.63 -23.41 -51.08
C GLY A 432 -24.11 -23.28 -51.23
N GLY A 433 -23.52 -24.09 -52.10
CA GLY A 433 -22.13 -23.92 -52.52
C GLY A 433 -21.97 -22.93 -53.67
N LYS A 434 -20.79 -22.29 -53.75
CA LYS A 434 -20.06 -22.01 -55.00
C LYS A 434 -18.61 -21.63 -54.69
N LYS A 435 -17.70 -22.26 -55.44
CA LYS A 435 -16.25 -22.00 -55.46
C LYS A 435 -15.96 -20.58 -55.97
N GLY A 436 -14.97 -19.92 -55.38
CA GLY A 436 -14.35 -18.69 -55.88
C GLY A 436 -12.97 -18.49 -55.24
N ASN A 437 -11.98 -18.18 -56.07
CA ASN A 437 -10.54 -18.27 -55.85
C ASN A 437 -9.93 -16.93 -55.36
N GLN A 438 -8.80 -17.00 -54.64
CA GLN A 438 -7.75 -15.98 -54.43
C GLN A 438 -8.10 -14.58 -53.85
N LYS A 439 -7.57 -14.27 -52.66
CA LYS A 439 -6.44 -13.31 -52.42
C LYS A 439 -6.23 -13.06 -50.93
N GLY A 440 -4.98 -12.85 -50.53
CA GLY A 440 -4.50 -12.79 -49.15
C GLY A 440 -5.15 -11.72 -48.26
N GLY A 441 -5.25 -12.06 -46.97
CA GLY A 441 -5.65 -11.15 -45.91
C GLY A 441 -4.94 -11.55 -44.61
N LYS A 442 -4.11 -10.64 -44.11
CA LYS A 442 -3.61 -10.58 -42.72
C LYS A 442 -4.71 -11.01 -41.74
N GLN A 443 -4.43 -12.03 -40.93
CA GLN A 443 -5.24 -12.34 -39.74
C GLN A 443 -4.40 -12.08 -38.49
N SER A 444 -4.36 -10.80 -38.11
CA SER A 444 -4.02 -10.34 -36.76
C SER A 444 -5.34 -10.07 -36.02
N GLY A 445 -5.40 -10.35 -34.71
CA GLY A 445 -6.43 -9.73 -33.86
C GLY A 445 -6.97 -10.49 -32.65
N GLY A 446 -6.66 -11.77 -32.42
CA GLY A 446 -7.35 -12.55 -31.35
C GLY A 446 -6.47 -13.28 -30.32
N LYS A 447 -5.15 -13.36 -30.50
CA LYS A 447 -4.25 -14.24 -29.71
C LYS A 447 -3.27 -13.53 -28.76
N GLY A 448 -3.26 -12.19 -28.76
CA GLY A 448 -2.33 -11.37 -27.96
C GLY A 448 -2.63 -11.42 -26.45
N GLY A 449 -3.88 -11.17 -26.06
CA GLY A 449 -4.26 -11.07 -24.64
C GLY A 449 -4.10 -12.36 -23.84
N MET A 450 -4.33 -13.53 -24.44
CA MET A 450 -4.19 -14.81 -23.73
C MET A 450 -2.72 -15.20 -23.53
N SER A 451 -1.86 -14.91 -24.52
CA SER A 451 -0.42 -15.18 -24.40
C SER A 451 0.21 -14.29 -23.33
N GLU A 452 -0.24 -13.05 -23.21
CA GLU A 452 0.21 -12.13 -22.17
C GLU A 452 -0.26 -12.56 -20.77
N LYS A 453 -1.53 -12.97 -20.63
CA LYS A 453 -2.06 -13.52 -19.37
C LYS A 453 -1.30 -14.79 -18.92
N LEU A 454 -0.96 -15.69 -19.85
CA LEU A 454 -0.14 -16.88 -19.57
C LEU A 454 1.30 -16.53 -19.20
N ALA A 455 1.91 -15.55 -19.86
CA ALA A 455 3.25 -15.06 -19.51
C ALA A 455 3.28 -14.42 -18.11
N LYS A 456 2.27 -13.61 -17.77
CA LYS A 456 2.09 -13.06 -16.40
C LYS A 456 1.95 -14.17 -15.36
N MET A 457 1.29 -15.28 -15.71
CA MET A 457 1.08 -16.44 -14.84
C MET A 457 2.35 -17.26 -14.62
N ALA A 458 3.09 -17.56 -15.69
CA ALA A 458 4.39 -18.24 -15.62
C ALA A 458 5.38 -17.46 -14.74
N ARG A 459 5.43 -16.12 -14.90
CA ARG A 459 6.24 -15.25 -14.02
C ARG A 459 5.84 -15.35 -12.55
N LYS A 460 4.54 -15.45 -12.24
CA LYS A 460 4.04 -15.62 -10.87
C LYS A 460 4.45 -16.98 -10.30
N GLN A 461 4.32 -18.06 -11.08
CA GLN A 461 4.75 -19.39 -10.67
C GLN A 461 6.28 -19.44 -10.42
N ALA A 462 7.08 -18.87 -11.32
CA ALA A 462 8.55 -18.75 -11.15
C ALA A 462 8.95 -17.96 -9.90
N ALA A 463 8.21 -16.89 -9.58
CA ALA A 463 8.45 -16.11 -8.38
C ALA A 463 8.12 -16.86 -7.08
N ILE A 464 7.23 -17.86 -7.13
CA ILE A 464 6.88 -18.73 -6.00
C ILE A 464 7.93 -19.85 -5.89
N ARG A 465 8.31 -20.49 -7.01
CA ARG A 465 9.38 -21.51 -7.06
C ARG A 465 10.69 -20.97 -6.50
N LYS A 466 11.11 -19.77 -6.93
CA LYS A 466 12.34 -19.13 -6.42
C LYS A 466 12.30 -18.91 -4.91
N ALA A 467 11.17 -18.48 -4.37
CA ALA A 467 11.00 -18.29 -2.92
C ALA A 467 11.07 -19.63 -2.16
N ILE A 468 10.55 -20.72 -2.72
CA ILE A 468 10.64 -22.06 -2.14
C ILE A 468 12.07 -22.60 -2.21
N GLN A 469 12.79 -22.38 -3.29
CA GLN A 469 14.21 -22.74 -3.42
C GLN A 469 15.10 -21.98 -2.42
N GLU A 470 14.83 -20.69 -2.20
CA GLU A 470 15.52 -19.90 -1.17
C GLU A 470 15.22 -20.46 0.23
N MET A 471 13.97 -20.81 0.53
CA MET A 471 13.61 -21.46 1.79
C MET A 471 14.21 -22.86 1.94
N SER A 472 14.30 -23.66 0.87
CA SER A 472 14.98 -24.96 0.86
C SER A 472 16.47 -24.80 1.19
N LYS A 473 17.15 -23.83 0.56
CA LYS A 473 18.56 -23.50 0.86
C LYS A 473 18.76 -23.06 2.31
N GLU A 474 17.82 -22.31 2.88
CA GLU A 474 17.86 -21.95 4.29
C GLU A 474 17.61 -23.16 5.21
N GLU A 475 16.65 -24.03 4.89
CA GLU A 475 16.34 -25.32 5.56
C GLU A 475 17.52 -26.28 5.59
N ASN A 476 18.18 -26.50 4.46
CA ASN A 476 19.32 -27.41 4.35
C ASN A 476 20.53 -26.92 5.16
N LYS A 477 20.72 -25.61 5.33
CA LYS A 477 21.76 -25.04 6.22
C LYS A 477 21.55 -25.35 7.70
N THR A 478 20.33 -25.71 8.11
CA THR A 478 19.99 -26.05 9.51
C THR A 478 20.02 -27.55 9.81
N GLY A 479 20.44 -28.41 8.85
CA GLY A 479 20.75 -29.83 9.07
C GLY A 479 19.57 -30.74 9.43
N LYS A 480 18.33 -30.25 9.35
CA LYS A 480 17.10 -31.04 9.57
C LYS A 480 16.12 -30.81 8.42
N ASN A 481 16.07 -31.75 7.48
CA ASN A 481 15.05 -31.86 6.43
C ASN A 481 13.66 -32.11 7.06
N SER A 482 13.00 -31.05 7.50
CA SER A 482 11.80 -31.17 8.34
C SER A 482 10.57 -30.50 7.75
N LEU A 483 10.69 -29.71 6.67
CA LEU A 483 9.56 -29.18 5.90
C LEU A 483 9.15 -30.06 4.70
N GLY A 484 9.66 -31.30 4.63
CA GLY A 484 9.45 -32.21 3.49
C GLY A 484 10.39 -31.92 2.31
N ASP A 485 10.20 -32.61 1.20
CA ASP A 485 10.99 -32.42 -0.03
C ASP A 485 10.59 -31.13 -0.76
N LEU A 486 11.04 -29.98 -0.23
CA LEU A 486 10.86 -28.67 -0.88
C LEU A 486 11.53 -28.60 -2.26
N ASP A 487 12.56 -29.42 -2.50
CA ASP A 487 13.22 -29.52 -3.79
C ASP A 487 12.32 -30.20 -4.84
N LYS A 488 11.65 -31.31 -4.47
CA LYS A 488 10.64 -31.93 -5.34
C LYS A 488 9.46 -31.01 -5.63
N LEU A 489 9.10 -30.15 -4.66
CA LEU A 489 8.07 -29.14 -4.87
C LEU A 489 8.52 -28.08 -5.89
N ALA A 490 9.79 -27.67 -5.85
CA ALA A 490 10.35 -26.74 -6.83
C ALA A 490 10.39 -27.35 -8.23
N ASP A 491 10.75 -28.63 -8.36
CA ASP A 491 10.75 -29.36 -9.64
C ASP A 491 9.33 -29.49 -10.22
N GLU A 492 8.34 -29.80 -9.39
CA GLU A 492 6.93 -29.84 -9.81
C GLU A 492 6.44 -28.46 -10.28
N MET A 493 6.90 -27.37 -9.65
CA MET A 493 6.58 -26.01 -10.08
C MET A 493 7.25 -25.62 -11.39
N GLU A 494 8.45 -26.13 -11.65
CA GLU A 494 9.16 -25.88 -12.91
C GLU A 494 8.47 -26.56 -14.09
N GLN A 495 7.97 -27.79 -13.89
CA GLN A 495 7.17 -28.48 -14.90
C GLN A 495 5.85 -27.75 -15.18
N THR A 496 5.20 -27.14 -14.16
CA THR A 496 4.01 -26.33 -14.43
C THR A 496 4.34 -25.00 -15.11
N GLU A 497 5.51 -24.39 -14.86
CA GLU A 497 5.99 -23.23 -15.61
C GLU A 497 6.13 -23.55 -17.10
N GLU A 498 6.76 -24.70 -17.43
CA GLU A 498 6.95 -25.16 -18.80
C GLU A 498 5.61 -25.43 -19.50
N ASP A 499 4.67 -26.12 -18.84
CA ASP A 499 3.32 -26.35 -19.35
C ASP A 499 2.58 -25.03 -19.63
N ILE A 500 2.72 -24.02 -18.77
CA ILE A 500 2.09 -22.69 -18.95
C ILE A 500 2.72 -21.95 -20.14
N VAL A 501 4.05 -21.99 -20.28
CA VAL A 501 4.78 -21.34 -21.38
C VAL A 501 4.44 -21.98 -22.72
N ASN A 502 4.31 -23.31 -22.74
CA ASN A 502 3.90 -24.08 -23.92
C ASN A 502 2.38 -24.03 -24.18
N LYS A 503 1.63 -23.26 -23.38
CA LYS A 503 0.17 -23.06 -23.49
C LYS A 503 -0.63 -24.36 -23.31
N GLN A 504 -0.10 -25.32 -22.56
CA GLN A 504 -0.69 -26.62 -22.30
C GLN A 504 -1.38 -26.64 -20.92
N LEU A 505 -2.64 -26.22 -20.86
CA LEU A 505 -3.48 -26.38 -19.66
C LEU A 505 -4.06 -27.80 -19.57
N SER A 506 -3.17 -28.79 -19.45
CA SER A 506 -3.55 -30.19 -19.32
C SER A 506 -4.23 -30.49 -17.97
N GLU A 507 -4.95 -31.60 -17.90
CA GLU A 507 -5.51 -32.10 -16.64
C GLU A 507 -4.40 -32.51 -15.65
N GLN A 508 -3.32 -33.11 -16.17
CA GLN A 508 -2.14 -33.46 -15.41
C GLN A 508 -1.47 -32.24 -14.76
N MET A 509 -1.38 -31.11 -15.47
CA MET A 509 -0.83 -29.87 -14.92
C MET A 509 -1.68 -29.35 -13.75
N LEU A 510 -3.00 -29.44 -13.84
CA LEU A 510 -3.89 -29.02 -12.75
C LEU A 510 -3.81 -29.94 -11.53
N GLU A 511 -3.70 -31.24 -11.74
CA GLU A 511 -3.46 -32.20 -10.65
C GLU A 511 -2.12 -31.92 -9.96
N ARG A 512 -1.07 -31.64 -10.75
CA ARG A 512 0.24 -31.23 -10.21
C ARG A 512 0.11 -29.95 -9.39
N GLN A 513 -0.67 -29.00 -9.87
CA GLN A 513 -0.91 -27.73 -9.18
C GLN A 513 -1.71 -27.87 -7.88
N GLU A 514 -2.69 -28.78 -7.79
CA GLU A 514 -3.37 -29.10 -6.54
C GLU A 514 -2.45 -29.86 -5.57
N LYS A 515 -1.59 -30.76 -6.06
CA LYS A 515 -0.55 -31.41 -5.23
C LYS A 515 0.42 -30.38 -4.63
N ILE A 516 0.89 -29.43 -5.44
CA ILE A 516 1.74 -28.32 -5.02
C ILE A 516 1.09 -27.52 -3.87
N LYS A 517 -0.20 -27.19 -4.02
CA LYS A 517 -0.97 -26.47 -3.01
C LYS A 517 -1.12 -27.28 -1.71
N THR A 518 -1.41 -28.57 -1.80
CA THR A 518 -1.52 -29.46 -0.63
C THR A 518 -0.20 -29.52 0.13
N ARG A 519 0.93 -29.73 -0.57
CA ARG A 519 2.26 -29.74 0.05
C ARG A 519 2.63 -28.40 0.68
N LEU A 520 2.26 -27.28 0.08
CA LEU A 520 2.47 -25.95 0.67
C LEU A 520 1.67 -25.75 1.96
N LEU A 521 0.43 -26.25 2.02
CA LEU A 521 -0.40 -26.20 3.22
C LEU A 521 0.13 -27.13 4.32
N GLU A 522 0.62 -28.31 3.96
CA GLU A 522 1.29 -29.22 4.90
C GLU A 522 2.57 -28.60 5.48
N ALA A 523 3.40 -28.01 4.62
CA ALA A 523 4.61 -27.32 5.05
C ALA A 523 4.30 -26.08 5.91
N GLU A 524 3.20 -25.35 5.62
CA GLU A 524 2.70 -24.29 6.48
C GLU A 524 2.27 -24.82 7.86
N LYS A 525 1.53 -25.94 7.89
CA LYS A 525 1.09 -26.59 9.12
C LYS A 525 2.28 -27.08 9.94
N ALA A 526 3.27 -27.69 9.31
CA ALA A 526 4.52 -28.13 9.95
C ALA A 526 5.30 -26.95 10.55
N MET A 527 5.37 -25.81 9.83
CA MET A 527 5.95 -24.56 10.34
C MET A 527 5.21 -24.00 11.56
N ARG A 528 3.87 -24.08 11.57
CA ARG A 528 3.06 -23.67 12.73
C ARG A 528 3.25 -24.61 13.92
N GLN A 529 3.35 -25.92 13.67
CA GLN A 529 3.64 -26.92 14.71
C GLN A 529 5.05 -26.76 15.29
N ARG A 530 6.05 -26.42 14.47
CA ARG A 530 7.41 -26.08 14.96
C ARG A 530 7.42 -24.88 15.91
N LYS A 531 6.60 -23.85 15.64
CA LYS A 531 6.50 -22.66 16.49
C LYS A 531 5.81 -22.91 17.84
N THR A 532 5.05 -23.99 17.96
CA THR A 532 4.30 -24.34 19.18
C THR A 532 4.99 -25.40 20.02
N LYS A 533 6.09 -26.02 19.55
CA LYS A 533 6.70 -27.18 20.21
C LYS A 533 7.82 -26.88 21.22
N ASN A 534 7.99 -25.64 21.66
CA ASN A 534 8.93 -25.28 22.73
C ASN A 534 8.24 -24.48 23.84
N GLU A 535 7.12 -24.98 24.35
CA GLU A 535 6.81 -24.74 25.76
C GLU A 535 7.47 -25.86 26.56
N ARG A 536 8.38 -25.47 27.45
CA ARG A 536 8.90 -26.36 28.48
C ARG A 536 7.72 -26.67 29.40
N GLU A 537 7.12 -27.84 29.27
CA GLU A 537 6.31 -28.38 30.37
C GLU A 537 7.27 -28.68 31.51
N ALA A 538 7.43 -27.73 32.43
CA ALA A 538 7.98 -28.03 33.73
C ALA A 538 6.92 -28.85 34.47
N LYS A 539 7.04 -30.17 34.43
CA LYS A 539 6.47 -30.97 35.51
C LYS A 539 7.29 -30.64 36.75
N THR A 540 6.72 -29.83 37.65
CA THR A 540 7.20 -29.72 39.01
C THR A 540 7.30 -31.14 39.58
N ALA A 541 8.35 -31.45 40.34
CA ALA A 541 8.46 -32.75 40.97
C ALA A 541 7.21 -32.97 41.83
N GLU A 542 6.39 -33.97 41.48
CA GLU A 542 5.40 -34.48 42.43
C GLU A 542 6.18 -35.04 43.61
N GLU A 543 5.86 -34.56 44.81
CA GLU A 543 6.43 -35.07 46.04
C GLU A 543 6.03 -36.55 46.14
N GLN A 544 6.99 -37.44 45.87
CA GLN A 544 6.81 -38.85 46.14
C GLN A 544 6.61 -38.99 47.64
N GLU A 545 5.37 -39.26 48.07
CA GLU A 545 5.12 -39.67 49.45
C GLU A 545 6.03 -40.84 49.78
N ARG A 546 6.92 -40.63 50.76
CA ARG A 546 7.73 -41.70 51.33
C ARG A 546 6.76 -42.65 52.04
N LYS A 547 6.31 -43.68 51.34
CA LYS A 547 5.54 -44.76 51.95
C LYS A 547 6.39 -45.38 53.05
N MET A 548 5.83 -45.44 54.25
CA MET A 548 6.46 -46.09 55.39
C MET A 548 6.84 -47.52 55.00
N PRO A 549 8.05 -48.02 55.35
CA PRO A 549 8.43 -49.39 55.09
C PRO A 549 7.36 -50.35 55.66
N PRO A 550 6.99 -51.44 54.95
CA PRO A 550 5.92 -52.34 55.38
C PRO A 550 6.10 -52.90 56.80
N SER A 551 7.34 -53.07 57.24
CA SER A 551 7.68 -53.51 58.59
C SER A 551 7.29 -52.52 59.69
N ILE A 552 7.32 -51.22 59.40
CA ILE A 552 6.92 -50.17 60.35
C ILE A 552 5.40 -50.00 60.32
N GLU A 553 4.77 -50.13 59.15
CA GLU A 553 3.31 -50.06 59.04
C GLU A 553 2.62 -51.21 59.77
N GLU A 554 3.14 -52.43 59.70
CA GLU A 554 2.63 -53.56 60.50
C GLU A 554 2.81 -53.35 62.01
N TYR A 555 3.95 -52.77 62.43
CA TYR A 555 4.18 -52.47 63.84
C TYR A 555 3.19 -51.41 64.34
N ILE A 556 2.95 -50.34 63.58
CA ILE A 556 1.99 -49.30 63.94
C ILE A 556 0.57 -49.86 63.98
N LYS A 557 0.14 -50.65 62.97
CA LYS A 557 -1.18 -51.27 62.96
C LYS A 557 -1.41 -52.23 64.12
N LYS A 558 -0.41 -53.05 64.49
CA LYS A 558 -0.51 -53.91 65.69
C LYS A 558 -0.63 -53.09 66.97
N ARG A 559 0.15 -52.01 67.10
CA ARG A 559 0.09 -51.13 68.26
C ARG A 559 -1.23 -50.37 68.35
N GLU A 560 -1.77 -49.91 67.22
CA GLU A 560 -3.07 -49.28 67.15
C GLU A 560 -4.19 -50.27 67.47
N ALA A 561 -4.14 -51.50 66.96
CA ALA A 561 -5.09 -52.56 67.29
C ALA A 561 -5.05 -52.94 68.78
N GLU A 562 -3.88 -52.96 69.43
CA GLU A 562 -3.78 -53.13 70.88
C GLU A 562 -4.47 -51.97 71.61
N VAL A 563 -4.17 -50.72 71.23
CA VAL A 563 -4.81 -49.53 71.83
C VAL A 563 -6.32 -49.52 71.60
N GLU A 564 -6.78 -49.97 70.43
CA GLU A 564 -8.20 -50.02 70.07
C GLU A 564 -8.93 -51.13 70.83
N LEU A 565 -8.33 -52.33 70.97
CA LEU A 565 -8.85 -53.41 71.81
C LEU A 565 -9.07 -52.94 73.26
N TYR A 566 -8.13 -52.16 73.81
CA TYR A 566 -8.25 -51.61 75.16
C TYR A 566 -9.22 -50.41 75.26
N LYS A 567 -9.47 -49.67 74.17
CA LYS A 567 -10.57 -48.69 74.09
C LYS A 567 -11.95 -49.35 74.00
N THR A 568 -12.02 -50.56 73.44
CA THR A 568 -13.24 -51.36 73.31
C THR A 568 -13.46 -52.35 74.47
N LEU A 569 -12.69 -52.25 75.56
CA LEU A 569 -12.96 -53.00 76.78
C LEU A 569 -14.44 -52.82 77.18
N PRO A 570 -15.15 -53.91 77.53
CA PRO A 570 -16.60 -53.86 77.67
C PRO A 570 -17.05 -52.83 78.72
N PRO A 571 -18.25 -52.25 78.58
CA PRO A 571 -18.70 -51.05 79.30
C PRO A 571 -18.88 -51.22 80.82
N THR A 572 -18.44 -52.34 81.39
CA THR A 572 -18.67 -52.74 82.80
C THR A 572 -17.59 -52.24 83.78
N LEU A 573 -16.57 -51.51 83.30
CA LEU A 573 -15.56 -50.89 84.16
C LEU A 573 -16.09 -49.61 84.82
N LYS A 574 -16.03 -49.53 86.16
CA LYS A 574 -16.45 -48.34 86.93
C LYS A 574 -15.71 -47.08 86.44
N PRO A 575 -16.37 -45.89 86.37
CA PRO A 575 -15.82 -44.68 85.74
C PRO A 575 -14.42 -44.26 86.22
N TYR A 576 -14.11 -44.51 87.50
CA TYR A 576 -12.81 -44.19 88.10
C TYR A 576 -11.64 -44.91 87.41
N TYR A 577 -11.78 -46.21 87.10
CA TYR A 577 -10.72 -46.98 86.46
C TYR A 577 -10.58 -46.62 84.97
N LYS A 578 -11.68 -46.21 84.32
CA LYS A 578 -11.65 -45.68 82.95
C LYS A 578 -10.77 -44.43 82.85
N PHE A 579 -10.89 -43.52 83.82
CA PHE A 579 -10.08 -42.29 83.85
C PHE A 579 -8.59 -42.57 84.08
N LEU A 580 -8.24 -43.51 84.97
CA LEU A 580 -6.86 -43.91 85.21
C LEU A 580 -6.21 -44.53 83.96
N VAL A 581 -6.96 -45.38 83.25
CA VAL A 581 -6.51 -46.00 82.00
C VAL A 581 -6.31 -44.95 80.91
N GLU A 582 -7.24 -44.01 80.73
CA GLU A 582 -7.06 -42.88 79.78
C GLU A 582 -5.84 -42.02 80.13
N LYS A 583 -5.61 -41.73 81.41
CA LYS A 583 -4.47 -40.95 81.86
C LYS A 583 -3.14 -41.66 81.60
N TYR A 584 -3.08 -42.97 81.81
CA TYR A 584 -1.92 -43.79 81.47
C TYR A 584 -1.65 -43.79 79.96
N PHE A 585 -2.69 -43.95 79.12
CA PHE A 585 -2.52 -43.89 77.66
C PHE A 585 -2.08 -42.52 77.13
N LYS A 586 -2.56 -41.42 77.73
CA LYS A 586 -2.04 -40.08 77.42
C LYS A 586 -0.56 -39.92 77.78
N SER A 587 -0.06 -40.67 78.76
CA SER A 587 1.35 -40.61 79.18
C SER A 587 2.32 -41.43 78.32
N ILE A 588 1.82 -42.39 77.53
CA ILE A 588 2.66 -43.28 76.68
C ILE A 588 2.66 -42.84 75.20
N ARG A 589 1.80 -41.90 74.83
CA ARG A 589 1.74 -41.34 73.49
C ARG A 589 2.85 -40.29 73.33
N PHE A 590 3.96 -40.67 72.69
CA PHE A 590 5.00 -39.74 72.21
C PHE A 590 4.64 -39.19 70.83
#